data_AF-A0AAP0IUA1-F1
#
_entry.id   AF-A0AAP0IUA1-F1
#
_cell.length_a   1.000
_cell.length_b   1.000
_cell.length_c   1.000
_cell.angle_alpha   90.00
_cell.angle_beta   90.00
_cell.angle_gamma   90.00
#
_symmetry.space_group_name_H-M   'P 1'
#
loop_
_entity.id
_entity.type
_entity.pdbx_description
1 polymer ?
#
loop_
_entity_poly.entity_id
_entity_poly.type
_entity_poly.pdbx_seq_one_letter_code
_entity_poly.pdbx_strand_id
1 'polypeptide(L)'
;MNKSQGGKDGSRQPRVFQALRIAVNDELNILKDSLYDCFDCLSPGGRLAVISFHSLEDRIVKQTFLDLISANDELGNGENVGVSSQHDNGSSEAWVKQKVHGSNGSILTKRPITPTDEEVRLNRRSRSAKLRVIQKVGNS
;
A
#
# COMPACT_ATOMS: atom_id res chain seq x y z
N MET A 1 -9.57 -11.40 -49.46
CA MET A 1 -8.72 -10.42 -48.75
C MET A 1 -9.62 -9.67 -47.76
N ASN A 2 -9.60 -10.02 -46.48
CA ASN A 2 -10.61 -9.57 -45.50
C ASN A 2 -10.10 -8.45 -44.58
N LYS A 3 -10.84 -7.33 -44.63
CA LYS A 3 -11.20 -6.32 -43.61
C LYS A 3 -10.14 -5.84 -42.60
N SER A 4 -9.64 -4.64 -42.90
CA SER A 4 -9.54 -3.42 -42.05
C SER A 4 -9.59 -3.55 -40.52
N GLN A 5 -8.57 -2.94 -39.91
CA GLN A 5 -8.41 -2.68 -38.49
C GLN A 5 -9.57 -1.85 -37.90
N GLY A 6 -10.04 -2.24 -36.71
CA GLY A 6 -10.95 -1.46 -35.87
C GLY A 6 -10.32 -1.21 -34.51
N GLY A 7 -9.95 0.05 -34.26
CA GLY A 7 -9.37 0.52 -33.00
C GLY A 7 -10.29 0.28 -31.81
N LYS A 8 -9.70 -0.17 -30.70
CA LYS A 8 -10.38 -0.19 -29.40
C LYS A 8 -10.43 1.23 -28.87
N ASP A 9 -11.53 1.92 -29.15
CA ASP A 9 -11.86 3.16 -28.48
C ASP A 9 -12.27 2.83 -27.03
N GLY A 10 -11.26 2.68 -26.17
CA GLY A 10 -11.44 2.49 -24.75
C GLY A 10 -11.96 3.80 -24.17
N SER A 11 -13.29 3.90 -24.03
CA SER A 11 -13.98 5.07 -23.47
C SER A 11 -13.15 5.72 -22.35
N ARG A 12 -12.77 6.99 -22.58
CA ARG A 12 -11.99 7.83 -21.66
C ARG A 12 -12.76 8.19 -20.37
N GLN A 13 -13.97 7.65 -20.21
CA GLN A 13 -15.04 8.11 -19.34
C GLN A 13 -15.05 7.53 -17.89
N PRO A 14 -14.48 6.35 -17.56
CA PRO A 14 -14.46 5.85 -16.18
C PRO A 14 -13.60 6.68 -15.21
N ARG A 15 -12.60 7.41 -15.72
CA ARG A 15 -11.67 8.20 -14.91
C ARG A 15 -12.26 9.51 -14.40
N VAL A 16 -13.20 10.11 -15.13
CA VAL A 16 -13.83 11.39 -14.75
C VAL A 16 -14.86 11.17 -13.66
N PHE A 17 -15.71 10.14 -13.77
CA PHE A 17 -16.66 9.78 -12.70
C PHE A 17 -15.96 9.27 -11.44
N GLN A 18 -14.84 8.54 -11.59
CA GLN A 18 -13.99 8.17 -10.47
C GLN A 18 -13.36 9.40 -9.81
N ALA A 19 -12.81 10.33 -10.59
CA ALA A 19 -12.26 11.58 -10.06
C ALA A 19 -13.33 12.46 -9.38
N LEU A 20 -14.55 12.50 -9.93
CA LEU A 20 -15.68 13.21 -9.35
C LEU A 20 -16.12 12.59 -8.02
N ARG A 21 -16.22 11.25 -7.91
CA ARG A 21 -16.56 10.59 -6.64
C ARG A 21 -15.51 10.87 -5.55
N ILE A 22 -14.24 10.79 -5.93
CA ILE A 22 -13.10 11.08 -5.07
C ILE A 22 -13.09 12.55 -4.59
N ALA A 23 -13.39 13.51 -5.48
CA ALA A 23 -13.38 14.95 -5.19
C ALA A 23 -14.66 15.47 -4.51
N VAL A 24 -15.82 14.85 -4.76
CA VAL A 24 -17.12 15.27 -4.20
C VAL A 24 -17.29 14.79 -2.76
N ASN A 25 -16.70 13.64 -2.39
CA ASN A 25 -16.89 13.03 -1.07
C ASN A 25 -15.71 13.22 -0.11
N ASP A 26 -14.67 13.95 -0.51
CA ASP A 26 -13.42 14.11 0.27
C ASP A 26 -12.79 12.76 0.71
N GLU A 27 -13.09 11.69 -0.05
CA GLU A 27 -12.81 10.28 0.28
C GLU A 27 -11.32 10.03 0.54
N LEU A 28 -10.43 10.85 -0.03
CA LEU A 28 -8.98 10.70 0.12
C LEU A 28 -8.46 11.25 1.44
N ASN A 29 -9.00 12.38 1.91
CA ASN A 29 -8.62 12.95 3.19
C ASN A 29 -9.18 12.08 4.32
N ILE A 30 -10.45 11.67 4.21
CA ILE A 30 -11.08 10.74 5.14
C ILE A 30 -10.29 9.43 5.23
N LEU A 31 -9.84 8.86 4.10
CA LEU A 31 -9.00 7.66 4.11
C LEU A 31 -7.69 7.90 4.87
N LYS A 32 -6.99 9.01 4.59
CA LYS A 32 -5.73 9.34 5.24
C LYS A 32 -5.92 9.46 6.76
N ASP A 33 -6.89 10.26 7.20
CA ASP A 33 -7.15 10.53 8.62
C ASP A 33 -7.56 9.23 9.34
N SER A 34 -8.45 8.44 8.73
CA SER A 34 -8.84 7.13 9.27
C SER A 34 -7.67 6.18 9.45
N LEU A 35 -6.65 6.22 8.57
CA LEU A 35 -5.46 5.37 8.70
C LEU A 35 -4.60 5.78 9.91
N TYR A 36 -4.48 7.08 10.20
CA TYR A 36 -3.82 7.55 11.43
C TYR A 36 -4.61 7.13 12.65
N ASP A 37 -5.91 7.42 12.69
CA ASP A 37 -6.79 7.08 13.82
C ASP A 37 -6.75 5.57 14.11
N CYS A 38 -6.88 4.73 13.07
CA CYS A 38 -6.80 3.28 13.22
C CYS A 38 -5.44 2.83 13.75
N PHE A 39 -4.34 3.41 13.29
CA PHE A 39 -3.01 3.05 13.74
C PHE A 39 -2.75 3.46 15.19
N ASP A 40 -3.21 4.65 15.58
CA ASP A 40 -3.09 5.16 16.94
C ASP A 40 -3.88 4.29 17.93
N CYS A 41 -5.05 3.79 17.51
CA CYS A 41 -5.86 2.86 18.29
C CYS A 41 -5.25 1.45 18.44
N LEU A 42 -4.22 1.09 17.67
CA LEU A 42 -3.59 -0.24 17.80
C LEU A 42 -2.83 -0.36 19.12
N SER A 43 -2.98 -1.51 19.77
CA SER A 43 -2.03 -1.96 20.80
C SER A 43 -0.65 -2.23 20.18
N PRO A 44 0.44 -2.16 20.97
CA PRO A 44 1.73 -2.71 20.59
C PRO A 44 1.64 -4.11 19.96
N GLY A 45 2.28 -4.30 18.80
CA GLY A 45 2.21 -5.54 18.04
C GLY A 45 0.93 -5.71 17.20
N GLY A 46 -0.05 -4.84 17.35
CA GLY A 46 -1.27 -4.79 16.54
C GLY A 46 -0.96 -4.49 15.07
N ARG A 47 -1.83 -4.97 14.17
CA ARG A 47 -1.64 -4.86 12.72
C ARG A 47 -2.83 -4.18 12.05
N LEU A 48 -2.53 -3.27 11.13
CA LEU A 48 -3.49 -2.66 10.23
C LEU A 48 -3.30 -3.22 8.82
N ALA A 49 -4.34 -3.85 8.28
CA ALA A 49 -4.38 -4.39 6.94
C ALA A 49 -5.37 -3.59 6.09
N VAL A 50 -4.95 -3.14 4.91
CA VAL A 50 -5.74 -2.27 4.02
C VAL A 50 -5.78 -2.88 2.62
N ILE A 51 -6.98 -3.03 2.07
CA ILE A 51 -7.21 -3.45 0.69
C ILE A 51 -7.67 -2.22 -0.11
N SER A 52 -6.90 -1.85 -1.11
CA SER A 52 -7.24 -0.76 -2.05
C SER A 52 -7.54 -1.32 -3.44
N PHE A 53 -8.45 -0.69 -4.17
CA PHE A 53 -8.83 -1.14 -5.51
C PHE A 53 -8.32 -0.22 -6.61
N HIS A 54 -7.96 1.01 -6.27
CA HIS A 54 -7.41 1.98 -7.22
C HIS A 54 -6.03 2.51 -6.83
N SER A 55 -5.32 3.07 -7.82
CA SER A 55 -3.94 3.53 -7.65
C SER A 55 -3.81 4.71 -6.68
N LEU A 56 -4.80 5.61 -6.63
CA LEU A 56 -4.77 6.76 -5.71
C LEU A 56 -4.88 6.32 -4.23
N GLU A 57 -5.82 5.45 -3.87
CA GLU A 57 -5.94 4.80 -2.56
C GLU A 57 -4.62 4.10 -2.21
N ASP A 58 -4.10 3.21 -3.08
CA ASP A 58 -2.86 2.47 -2.81
C ASP A 58 -1.68 3.40 -2.57
N ARG A 59 -1.62 4.52 -3.30
CA ARG A 59 -0.61 5.56 -3.11
C ARG A 59 -0.76 6.23 -1.75
N ILE A 60 -1.97 6.61 -1.35
CA ILE A 60 -2.24 7.21 -0.04
C ILE A 60 -1.84 6.25 1.07
N VAL A 61 -2.31 5.00 1.03
CA VAL A 61 -1.95 3.96 2.01
C VAL A 61 -0.43 3.78 2.10
N LYS A 62 0.25 3.70 0.96
CA LYS A 62 1.71 3.57 0.94
C LYS A 62 2.38 4.76 1.61
N GLN A 63 1.98 5.99 1.30
CA GLN A 63 2.62 7.18 1.86
C GLN A 63 2.31 7.32 3.35
N THR A 64 1.05 7.16 3.77
CA THR A 64 0.68 7.17 5.19
C THR A 64 1.46 6.13 5.98
N PHE A 65 1.65 4.92 5.46
CA PHE A 65 2.47 3.89 6.13
C PHE A 65 3.94 4.30 6.27
N LEU A 66 4.50 5.01 5.29
CA LEU A 66 5.87 5.53 5.38
C LEU A 66 5.95 6.67 6.41
N ASP A 67 4.99 7.59 6.39
CA ASP A 67 4.92 8.70 7.34
C ASP A 67 4.81 8.17 8.78
N LEU A 68 3.94 7.17 9.01
CA LEU A 68 3.73 6.55 10.32
C LEU A 68 5.01 5.94 10.90
N ILE A 69 5.86 5.31 10.07
CA ILE A 69 7.12 4.73 10.57
C ILE A 69 8.24 5.77 10.77
N SER A 70 8.10 6.97 10.17
CA SER A 70 9.09 8.05 10.23
C SER A 70 8.77 9.16 11.25
N ALA A 71 7.57 9.16 11.86
CA ALA A 71 7.05 10.28 12.65
C ALA A 71 7.79 10.66 13.96
N ASN A 72 8.92 10.04 14.32
CA ASN A 72 9.76 10.47 15.46
C ASN A 72 11.08 11.16 15.06
N ASP A 73 11.37 11.34 13.76
CA ASP A 73 12.60 11.98 13.27
C ASP A 73 12.44 13.50 13.01
N GLU A 74 11.87 14.26 13.95
CA GLU A 74 11.82 15.74 13.82
C GLU A 74 13.16 16.44 14.13
N LEU A 75 14.25 15.71 14.40
CA LEU A 75 15.58 16.29 14.60
C LEU A 75 16.66 15.41 13.95
N GLY A 76 16.87 15.56 12.64
CA GLY A 76 18.06 14.98 12.01
C GLY A 76 18.04 14.95 10.49
N ASN A 77 18.84 15.84 9.91
CA ASN A 77 19.40 15.83 8.56
C ASN A 77 19.02 14.66 7.62
N GLY A 78 18.60 15.04 6.41
CA GLY A 78 18.46 14.14 5.28
C GLY A 78 19.73 13.33 5.03
N GLU A 79 19.69 12.06 5.43
CA GLU A 79 20.65 11.07 5.02
C GLU A 79 19.90 9.83 4.51
N ASN A 80 20.32 9.42 3.32
CA ASN A 80 19.98 8.19 2.61
C ASN A 80 19.50 7.07 3.53
N VAL A 81 18.25 6.63 3.34
CA VAL A 81 17.73 5.39 3.93
C VAL A 81 18.58 4.23 3.43
N GLY A 82 19.62 3.90 4.21
CA GLY A 82 20.62 2.90 3.92
C GLY A 82 19.99 1.53 3.76
N VAL A 83 20.06 1.00 2.55
CA VAL A 83 19.90 -0.43 2.29
C VAL A 83 21.08 -1.14 2.93
N SER A 84 20.93 -1.56 4.19
CA SER A 84 21.96 -2.34 4.87
C SER A 84 21.96 -3.76 4.31
N SER A 85 22.91 -4.02 3.41
CA SER A 85 23.29 -5.34 2.94
C SER A 85 24.04 -6.05 4.05
N GLN A 86 23.33 -6.87 4.85
CA GLN A 86 23.97 -7.90 5.66
C GLN A 86 23.75 -9.27 5.00
N HIS A 87 24.87 -9.79 4.51
CA HIS A 87 25.08 -11.20 4.21
C HIS A 87 24.86 -11.98 5.51
N ASP A 88 23.89 -12.89 5.50
CA ASP A 88 23.86 -13.95 6.49
C ASP A 88 23.46 -15.25 5.79
N ASN A 89 24.33 -16.24 5.94
CA ASN A 89 24.28 -17.54 5.28
C ASN A 89 23.56 -18.52 6.22
N GLY A 90 22.28 -18.79 5.96
CA GLY A 90 21.52 -19.80 6.68
C GLY A 90 20.19 -20.07 6.00
N SER A 91 20.02 -21.30 5.51
CA SER A 91 18.90 -21.77 4.69
C SER A 91 17.55 -21.72 5.40
N SER A 92 16.70 -20.77 5.00
CA SER A 92 15.30 -20.98 4.55
C SER A 92 14.59 -19.62 4.42
N GLU A 93 14.06 -19.35 3.22
CA GLU A 93 13.06 -18.30 2.90
C GLU A 93 13.62 -16.89 2.56
N ALA A 94 14.35 -16.79 1.45
CA ALA A 94 14.88 -15.54 0.87
C ALA A 94 13.82 -14.47 0.49
N TRP A 95 12.52 -14.77 0.57
CA TRP A 95 11.43 -13.83 0.30
C TRP A 95 10.99 -13.01 1.53
N VAL A 96 11.50 -13.33 2.73
CA VAL A 96 11.14 -12.66 4.00
C VAL A 96 11.88 -11.31 4.21
N LYS A 97 12.84 -10.95 3.35
CA LYS A 97 13.69 -9.74 3.51
C LYS A 97 13.06 -8.41 3.06
N GLN A 98 11.74 -8.29 3.03
CA GLN A 98 11.06 -7.07 2.55
C GLN A 98 10.16 -6.40 3.60
N LYS A 99 10.64 -6.30 4.85
CA LYS A 99 10.04 -5.43 5.86
C LYS A 99 10.77 -4.09 5.91
N VAL A 100 10.03 -3.00 6.10
CA VAL A 100 10.61 -1.67 6.35
C VAL A 100 10.28 -1.32 7.79
N HIS A 101 11.31 -1.15 8.62
CA HIS A 101 11.17 -0.81 10.02
C HIS A 101 11.36 0.69 10.20
N GLY A 102 10.61 1.28 11.12
CA GLY A 102 10.87 2.61 11.66
C GLY A 102 10.48 2.65 13.13
N SER A 103 10.41 3.86 13.68
CA SER A 103 10.34 4.09 15.12
C SER A 103 8.99 3.68 15.72
N ASN A 104 7.88 3.99 15.03
CA ASN A 104 6.52 3.66 15.53
C ASN A 104 5.94 2.36 14.94
N GLY A 105 6.56 1.78 13.91
CA GLY A 105 5.95 0.66 13.18
C GLY A 105 6.89 -0.08 12.24
N SER A 106 6.40 -1.22 11.73
CA SER A 106 7.05 -2.02 10.69
C SER A 106 6.07 -2.32 9.56
N ILE A 107 6.41 -1.90 8.34
CA ILE A 107 5.67 -2.24 7.13
C ILE A 107 6.02 -3.68 6.76
N LEU A 108 5.02 -4.56 6.78
CA LEU A 108 5.18 -5.99 6.51
C LEU A 108 5.16 -6.32 5.02
N THR A 109 4.58 -5.44 4.19
CA THR A 109 4.43 -5.62 2.74
C THR A 109 5.06 -4.47 1.96
N LYS A 110 6.37 -4.54 1.68
CA LYS A 110 7.05 -3.51 0.86
C LYS A 110 6.42 -3.34 -0.53
N ARG A 111 6.00 -4.45 -1.13
CA ARG A 111 5.16 -4.49 -2.34
C ARG A 111 3.75 -4.94 -1.92
N PRO A 112 2.69 -4.37 -2.54
CA PRO A 112 1.34 -4.81 -2.23
C PRO A 112 1.15 -6.27 -2.64
N ILE A 113 0.41 -7.02 -1.84
CA ILE A 113 -0.04 -8.37 -2.21
C ILE A 113 -1.20 -8.20 -3.20
N THR A 114 -1.09 -8.85 -4.35
CA THR A 114 -2.10 -8.83 -5.41
C THR A 114 -2.82 -10.18 -5.50
N PRO A 115 -4.08 -10.21 -5.96
CA PRO A 115 -4.82 -11.44 -6.20
C PRO A 115 -4.07 -12.42 -7.10
N THR A 116 -4.32 -13.71 -6.91
CA THR A 116 -3.88 -14.76 -7.85
C THR A 116 -4.81 -14.82 -9.06
N ASP A 117 -4.36 -15.45 -10.15
CA ASP A 117 -5.20 -15.63 -11.36
C ASP A 117 -6.48 -16.43 -11.07
N GLU A 118 -6.40 -17.40 -10.16
CA GLU A 118 -7.56 -18.16 -9.71
C GLU A 118 -8.56 -17.28 -8.95
N GLU A 119 -8.09 -16.42 -8.05
CA GLU A 119 -8.94 -15.47 -7.34
C GLU A 119 -9.63 -14.52 -8.31
N VAL A 120 -8.92 -14.02 -9.32
CA VAL A 120 -9.50 -13.14 -10.36
C VAL A 120 -10.55 -13.87 -11.19
N ARG A 121 -10.34 -15.17 -11.47
CA ARG A 121 -11.31 -15.99 -12.19
C ARG A 121 -12.60 -16.18 -11.39
N LEU A 122 -12.49 -16.42 -10.10
CA LEU A 122 -13.63 -16.61 -9.20
C LEU A 122 -14.32 -15.28 -8.85
N ASN A 123 -13.56 -14.19 -8.77
CA ASN A 123 -14.06 -12.86 -8.46
C ASN A 123 -13.38 -11.81 -9.33
N ARG A 124 -13.99 -11.49 -10.48
CA ARG A 124 -13.45 -10.47 -11.40
C ARG A 124 -13.24 -9.09 -10.75
N ARG A 125 -13.94 -8.77 -9.64
CA ARG A 125 -13.76 -7.49 -8.93
C ARG A 125 -12.44 -7.43 -8.16
N SER A 126 -11.83 -8.57 -7.80
CA SER A 126 -10.55 -8.59 -7.09
C SER A 126 -9.38 -8.13 -7.97
N ARG A 127 -9.48 -8.22 -9.30
CA ARG A 127 -8.38 -7.97 -10.28
C ARG A 127 -7.48 -6.75 -10.04
N SER A 128 -7.98 -5.71 -9.37
CA SER A 128 -7.23 -4.48 -9.09
C SER A 128 -6.88 -4.26 -7.61
N ALA A 129 -7.31 -5.20 -6.76
CA ALA A 129 -7.07 -5.19 -5.32
C ALA A 129 -5.57 -5.25 -5.00
N LYS A 130 -5.19 -4.51 -3.98
CA LYS A 130 -3.84 -4.42 -3.45
C LYS A 130 -3.94 -4.41 -1.93
N LEU A 131 -3.37 -5.43 -1.31
CA LEU A 131 -3.30 -5.55 0.15
C LEU A 131 -1.96 -5.02 0.65
N ARG A 132 -2.02 -4.13 1.65
CA ARG A 132 -0.85 -3.64 2.40
C ARG A 132 -1.06 -3.84 3.90
N VAL A 133 0.02 -4.14 4.62
CA VAL A 133 -0.02 -4.37 6.07
C VAL A 133 1.12 -3.64 6.78
N ILE A 134 0.77 -2.97 7.88
CA ILE A 134 1.70 -2.36 8.85
C ILE A 134 1.44 -2.92 10.25
N GLN A 135 2.49 -3.05 11.06
CA GLN A 135 2.41 -3.44 12.47
C GLN A 135 2.90 -2.29 13.35
N LYS A 136 2.17 -1.96 14.41
CA LYS A 136 2.63 -0.99 15.42
C LYS A 136 3.70 -1.63 16.30
N VAL A 137 4.80 -0.93 16.50
CA VAL A 137 5.85 -1.35 17.42
C VAL A 137 5.51 -0.82 18.82
N GLY A 138 5.71 -1.63 19.85
CA GLY A 138 5.62 -1.17 21.24
C GLY A 138 6.95 -0.63 21.71
N ASN A 139 6.94 0.45 22.47
CA ASN A 139 8.06 0.76 23.35
C ASN A 139 8.09 -0.34 24.42
N SER A 140 9.11 -1.21 24.35
CA SER A 140 9.38 -2.23 25.37
C SER A 140 10.16 -1.63 26.52
#